data_AF-A0A9D8SZV5-F1
#
_entry.id   AF-A0A9D8SZV5-F1
#
_cell.length_a   1.000
_cell.length_b   1.000
_cell.length_c   1.000
_cell.angle_alpha   90.00
_cell.angle_beta   90.00
_cell.angle_gamma   90.00
#
_symmetry.space_group_name_H-M   'P 1'
#
loop_
_entity.id
_entity.type
_entity.pdbx_description
1 polymer ?
#
loop_
_entity_poly.entity_id
_entity_poly.type
_entity_poly.pdbx_seq_one_letter_code
_entity_poly.pdbx_strand_id
1 'polypeptide(L)'
;MLMKIKTFAFNPLSTNCYVVYEHPHAWIIDPTFCNEQEFSRLKQFLLSEDLQVDKILCTHLHFDHIFGAHMAAEAFHCDVFAHAAD
;
A
#
# COMPACT_ATOMS: atom_id res chain seq x y z
N MET A 1 3.75 -19.53 -11.35
CA MET A 1 3.90 -18.88 -10.04
C MET A 1 5.05 -17.91 -10.15
N LEU A 2 4.75 -16.60 -10.23
CA LEU A 2 5.75 -15.55 -10.23
C LEU A 2 5.16 -14.40 -9.42
N MET A 3 5.81 -14.07 -8.31
CA MET A 3 5.50 -12.88 -7.53
C MET A 3 5.71 -11.64 -8.40
N LYS A 4 4.73 -10.74 -8.40
CA LYS A 4 4.75 -9.48 -9.17
C LYS A 4 4.91 -8.30 -8.23
N ILE A 5 5.45 -7.21 -8.77
CA ILE A 5 5.56 -5.92 -8.08
C ILE A 5 4.95 -4.85 -8.97
N LYS A 6 3.97 -4.13 -8.43
CA LYS A 6 3.44 -2.90 -9.02
C LYS A 6 3.92 -1.72 -8.20
N THR A 7 4.58 -0.76 -8.86
CA THR A 7 5.01 0.50 -8.24
C THR A 7 4.04 1.62 -8.58
N PHE A 8 3.73 2.42 -7.57
CA PHE A 8 3.04 3.70 -7.70
C PHE A 8 3.95 4.80 -7.14
N ALA A 9 3.97 5.95 -7.81
CA ALA A 9 4.48 7.18 -7.24
C ALA A 9 3.26 8.04 -6.90
N PHE A 10 3.03 8.23 -5.60
CA PHE A 10 1.96 9.09 -5.06
C PHE A 10 2.58 10.23 -4.28
N ASN A 11 1.71 11.11 -3.76
CA ASN A 11 2.03 12.33 -3.02
C ASN A 11 2.91 13.33 -3.80
N PRO A 12 3.04 14.58 -3.32
CA PRO A 12 3.89 15.56 -3.98
C PRO A 12 5.40 15.22 -3.97
N LEU A 13 5.84 14.35 -3.07
CA LEU A 13 7.23 13.89 -2.98
C LEU A 13 7.53 12.75 -3.95
N SER A 14 6.50 12.18 -4.60
CA SER A 14 6.63 11.03 -5.50
C SER A 14 7.29 9.83 -4.82
N THR A 15 7.05 9.65 -3.52
CA THR A 15 7.56 8.49 -2.78
C THR A 15 6.89 7.23 -3.31
N ASN A 16 7.68 6.16 -3.48
CA ASN A 16 7.17 4.91 -4.02
C ASN A 16 6.28 4.19 -3.01
N CYS A 17 5.13 3.75 -3.49
CA CYS A 17 4.28 2.74 -2.88
C CYS A 17 4.35 1.47 -3.73
N TYR A 18 4.52 0.31 -3.10
CA TYR A 18 4.59 -0.96 -3.81
C TYR A 18 3.39 -1.84 -3.46
N VAL A 19 2.84 -2.51 -4.45
CA VAL A 19 1.99 -3.68 -4.25
C VAL A 19 2.78 -4.90 -4.69
N VAL A 20 3.13 -5.75 -3.73
CA VAL A 20 3.79 -7.04 -3.98
C VAL A 20 2.72 -8.11 -3.90
N TYR A 21 2.54 -8.90 -4.95
CA TYR A 21 1.37 -9.77 -5.04
C TYR A 21 1.57 -11.06 -5.82
N GLU A 22 0.81 -12.06 -5.42
CA GLU A 22 0.56 -13.31 -6.14
C GLU A 22 -0.91 -13.67 -5.89
N HIS A 23 -1.72 -13.77 -6.96
CA HIS A 23 -3.16 -13.87 -6.85
C HIS A 23 -3.61 -15.01 -5.90
N PRO A 24 -4.55 -14.75 -4.98
CA PRO A 24 -5.27 -13.49 -4.78
C PRO A 24 -4.59 -12.52 -3.80
N HIS A 25 -3.43 -12.85 -3.25
CA HIS A 25 -2.84 -12.17 -2.10
C HIS A 25 -1.95 -10.99 -2.49
N ALA A 26 -2.06 -9.89 -1.75
CA ALA A 26 -1.29 -8.68 -1.97
C ALA A 26 -0.83 -8.03 -0.65
N TRP A 27 0.40 -7.56 -0.64
CA TRP A 27 0.95 -6.71 0.42
C TRP A 27 1.20 -5.32 -0.12
N ILE A 28 0.83 -4.31 0.66
CA ILE A 28 1.13 -2.91 0.35
C ILE A 28 2.35 -2.50 1.15
N ILE A 29 3.39 -2.00 0.48
CA ILE A 29 4.61 -1.51 1.09
C ILE A 29 4.65 0.01 0.92
N ASP A 30 4.87 0.75 2.01
CA ASP A 30 4.91 2.22 2.06
C ASP A 30 3.74 2.88 1.32
N PRO A 31 2.51 2.79 1.83
CA PRO A 31 1.34 3.45 1.23
C PRO A 31 1.46 4.98 1.27
N THR A 32 2.02 5.55 0.22
CA THR A 32 2.37 6.99 0.14
C THR A 32 1.25 7.90 -0.31
N PHE A 33 0.08 7.36 -0.70
CA PHE A 33 -1.04 8.18 -1.17
C PHE A 33 -1.60 9.07 -0.05
N CYS A 34 -1.93 10.31 -0.40
CA CYS A 34 -2.37 11.32 0.57
C CYS A 34 -3.73 11.94 0.22
N ASN A 35 -4.42 11.43 -0.80
CA ASN A 35 -5.76 11.87 -1.18
C ASN A 35 -6.59 10.73 -1.80
N GLU A 36 -7.91 10.96 -1.88
CA GLU A 36 -8.87 9.98 -2.39
C GLU A 36 -8.64 9.59 -3.86
N GLN A 37 -8.09 10.48 -4.69
CA GLN A 37 -7.85 10.17 -6.10
C GLN A 37 -6.71 9.15 -6.24
N GLU A 38 -5.62 9.35 -5.51
CA GLU A 38 -4.50 8.41 -5.45
C GLU A 38 -4.93 7.09 -4.85
N PHE A 39 -5.66 7.13 -3.73
CA PHE A 39 -6.17 5.92 -3.10
C PHE A 39 -7.13 5.15 -4.03
N SER A 40 -7.95 5.85 -4.81
CA SER A 40 -8.82 5.24 -5.82
C SER A 40 -8.04 4.54 -6.92
N ARG A 41 -6.88 5.07 -7.35
CA ARG A 41 -6.02 4.38 -8.33
C ARG A 41 -5.48 3.06 -7.80
N LEU A 42 -5.11 3.00 -6.52
CA LEU A 42 -4.70 1.76 -5.86
C LEU A 42 -5.85 0.75 -5.82
N LYS A 43 -7.03 1.18 -5.34
CA LYS A 43 -8.24 0.31 -5.26
C LYS A 43 -8.64 -0.25 -6.62
N GLN A 44 -8.59 0.57 -7.67
CA GLN A 44 -8.89 0.12 -9.03
C GLN A 44 -7.91 -0.94 -9.53
N PHE A 45 -6.63 -0.78 -9.22
CA PHE A 45 -5.61 -1.78 -9.57
C PHE A 45 -5.86 -3.11 -8.86
N LEU A 46 -6.07 -3.08 -7.54
CA LEU A 46 -6.38 -4.28 -6.75
C LEU A 46 -7.62 -5.00 -7.28
N LEU A 47 -8.68 -4.24 -7.62
CA LEU A 47 -9.89 -4.79 -8.22
C LEU A 47 -9.64 -5.41 -9.60
N SER A 48 -8.86 -4.76 -10.46
CA SER A 48 -8.59 -5.26 -11.81
C SER A 48 -7.76 -6.55 -11.85
N GLU A 49 -6.95 -6.78 -10.83
CA GLU A 49 -6.13 -7.99 -10.69
C GLU A 49 -6.78 -9.04 -9.76
N ASP A 50 -7.99 -8.77 -9.27
CA ASP A 50 -8.73 -9.60 -8.30
C ASP A 50 -7.89 -9.94 -7.05
N LEU A 51 -7.36 -8.89 -6.40
CA LEU A 51 -6.46 -8.99 -5.26
C LEU A 51 -7.12 -8.60 -3.94
N GLN A 52 -6.74 -9.33 -2.90
CA GLN A 52 -7.06 -9.10 -1.50
C GLN A 52 -5.79 -8.62 -0.78
N VAL A 53 -5.91 -7.52 -0.04
CA VAL A 53 -4.81 -7.00 0.76
C VAL A 53 -4.76 -7.78 2.06
N ASP A 54 -3.64 -8.44 2.33
CA ASP A 54 -3.45 -9.18 3.58
C ASP A 54 -2.69 -8.37 4.63
N LYS A 55 -1.76 -7.52 4.18
CA LYS A 55 -0.84 -6.78 5.05
C LYS A 55 -0.43 -5.45 4.47
N ILE A 56 -0.16 -4.50 5.37
CA ILE A 56 0.49 -3.24 5.07
C ILE A 56 1.83 -3.22 5.82
N LEU A 57 2.93 -2.94 5.12
CA LEU A 57 4.26 -2.83 5.71
C LEU A 57 4.82 -1.43 5.46
N CYS A 58 5.23 -0.76 6.52
CA CYS A 58 6.04 0.44 6.44
C CYS A 58 7.52 0.06 6.62
N THR A 59 8.39 0.55 5.73
CA THR A 59 9.84 0.33 5.82
C THR A 59 10.47 1.01 7.02
N HIS A 60 9.88 2.13 7.42
CA HIS A 60 10.13 2.92 8.64
C HIS A 60 8.87 3.74 8.94
N LEU A 61 8.78 4.43 10.09
CA LEU A 61 7.63 5.31 10.37
C LEU A 61 7.95 6.77 10.01
N HIS A 62 7.42 7.23 8.87
CA HIS A 62 7.62 8.60 8.39
C HIS A 62 6.32 9.26 7.90
N PHE A 63 6.30 10.60 7.94
CA PHE A 63 5.08 11.38 7.76
C PHE A 63 4.50 11.31 6.34
N ASP A 64 5.33 11.01 5.33
CA ASP A 64 4.94 11.05 3.92
C ASP A 64 4.15 9.81 3.47
N HIS A 65 4.08 8.76 4.30
CA HIS A 65 3.30 7.56 4.03
C HIS A 65 2.46 7.07 5.22
N ILE A 66 2.58 7.67 6.41
CA ILE A 66 1.77 7.26 7.58
C ILE A 66 0.27 7.54 7.35
N PHE A 67 -0.07 8.61 6.63
CA PHE A 67 -1.47 8.94 6.29
C PHE A 67 -2.09 7.89 5.37
N GLY A 68 -1.37 7.49 4.32
CA GLY A 68 -1.83 6.44 3.42
C GLY A 68 -1.88 5.08 4.13
N ALA A 69 -0.99 4.81 5.09
CA ALA A 69 -1.03 3.59 5.90
C ALA A 69 -2.30 3.51 6.74
N HIS A 70 -2.66 4.61 7.41
CA HIS A 70 -3.91 4.69 8.16
C HIS A 70 -5.14 4.49 7.26
N MET A 71 -5.21 5.20 6.13
CA MET A 71 -6.31 5.05 5.17
C MET A 71 -6.42 3.62 4.61
N ALA A 72 -5.30 2.97 4.30
CA ALA A 72 -5.26 1.59 3.84
C ALA A 72 -5.78 0.63 4.93
N ALA A 73 -5.32 0.79 6.17
CA ALA A 73 -5.70 -0.06 7.29
C ALA A 73 -7.20 0.01 7.56
N GLU A 74 -7.79 1.21 7.54
CA GLU A 74 -9.23 1.39 7.72
C GLU A 74 -10.03 0.75 6.58
N ALA A 75 -9.59 0.93 5.33
CA ALA A 75 -10.32 0.48 4.16
C ALA A 75 -10.25 -1.03 3.91
N PHE A 76 -9.11 -1.66 4.26
CA PHE A 76 -8.87 -3.08 4.00
C PHE A 76 -8.95 -3.95 5.26
N HIS A 77 -9.13 -3.34 6.44
CA HIS A 77 -9.17 -4.03 7.73
C HIS A 77 -7.91 -4.88 7.98
N CYS A 78 -6.74 -4.32 7.68
CA CYS A 78 -5.44 -4.99 7.83
C CYS A 78 -4.58 -4.31 8.88
N ASP A 79 -3.73 -5.11 9.53
CA ASP A 79 -2.68 -4.60 10.41
C ASP A 79 -1.58 -3.88 9.61
N VAL A 80 -1.05 -2.81 10.22
CA VAL A 80 0.16 -2.12 9.75
C VAL A 80 1.36 -2.66 10.52
N PHE A 81 2.34 -3.17 9.79
CA PHE A 81 3.61 -3.65 10.31
C PHE A 81 4.70 -2.61 10.06
N ALA A 82 5.61 -2.47 11.01
CA ALA A 82 6.85 -1.71 10.90
C ALA A 82 7.94 -2.40 11.74
N HIS A 83 9.18 -1.94 11.65
CA HIS A 83 10.22 -2.46 12.52
C HIS A 83 9.98 -2.00 13.97
N ALA A 84 10.29 -2.85 14.97
CA ALA A 84 10.02 -2.56 16.38
C ALA A 84 10.85 -1.40 16.98
N ALA A 85 11.84 -0.89 16.22
CA ALA A 85 12.68 0.23 16.64
C ALA A 85 12.21 1.58 16.07
N ASP A 86 11.16 1.58 15.24
CA ASP A 86 10.49 2.79 14.77
C ASP A 86 9.41 3.26 15.75
#